data_AF-A0A4Y2J415-F1
#
_entry.id   AF-A0A4Y2J415-F1
#
_cell.length_a   1.000
_cell.length_b   1.000
_cell.length_c   1.000
_cell.angle_alpha   90.00
_cell.angle_beta   90.00
_cell.angle_gamma   90.00
#
_symmetry.space_group_name_H-M   'P 1'
#
loop_
_entity.id
_entity.type
_entity.pdbx_description
1 polymer ?
#
loop_
_entity_poly.entity_id
_entity_poly.type
_entity_poly.pdbx_seq_one_letter_code
_entity_poly.pdbx_strand_id
1 'polypeptide(L)'
;MPVVSVQDSERFYLRMPLLRKTGLISFNDLKTIDGTLCETFQEECKVLGLLDGDQHWHDTLLEAARMQMPSYLRILFAIICGFGEVENIPDLWTQHKQSLSEDFVHRFS
;
A
#
# COMPACT_ATOMS: atom_id res chain seq x y z
N MET A 1 10.38 22.27 19.81
CA MET A 1 9.59 21.05 19.50
C MET A 1 10.52 20.06 18.84
N PRO A 2 10.64 18.80 19.31
CA PRO A 2 11.50 17.84 18.64
C PRO A 2 10.87 17.51 17.27
N VAL A 3 11.62 17.77 16.21
CA VAL A 3 11.23 17.38 14.85
C VAL A 3 11.37 15.86 14.78
N VAL A 4 10.25 15.18 14.52
CA VAL A 4 10.25 13.74 14.29
C VAL A 4 10.96 13.48 12.97
N SER A 5 11.93 12.56 12.97
CA SER A 5 12.60 12.13 11.74
C SER A 5 11.59 11.55 10.78
N VAL A 6 11.68 11.93 9.50
CA VAL A 6 10.89 11.35 8.40
C VAL A 6 11.11 9.84 8.24
N GLN A 7 12.17 9.30 8.86
CA GLN A 7 12.50 7.87 8.83
C GLN A 7 11.79 7.05 9.91
N ASP A 8 11.07 7.68 10.84
CA ASP A 8 10.39 7.00 11.94
C ASP A 8 8.91 6.79 11.62
N SER A 9 8.66 5.88 10.67
CA SER A 9 7.34 5.58 10.12
C SER A 9 6.33 5.18 11.20
N GLU A 10 6.73 4.38 12.19
CA GLU A 10 5.87 3.98 13.30
C GLU A 10 5.38 5.17 14.14
N ARG A 11 6.22 6.20 14.34
CA ARG A 11 5.77 7.43 15.04
C ARG A 11 4.81 8.27 14.21
N PHE A 12 4.93 8.22 12.88
CA PHE A 12 3.94 8.84 12.00
C PHE A 12 2.59 8.14 12.15
N TYR A 13 2.55 6.81 12.02
CA TYR A 13 1.31 6.04 12.14
C TYR A 13 0.68 6.15 13.53
N LEU A 14 1.47 6.17 14.61
CA LEU A 14 1.00 6.38 15.99
C LEU A 14 0.14 7.65 16.17
N ARG A 15 0.40 8.72 15.40
CA ARG A 15 -0.39 9.95 15.51
C ARG A 15 -1.83 9.76 15.06
N MET A 16 -2.08 8.88 14.10
CA MET A 16 -3.40 8.65 13.50
C MET A 16 -4.43 8.12 14.53
N PRO A 17 -4.17 7.06 15.31
CA PRO A 17 -5.10 6.58 16.33
C PRO A 17 -5.15 7.49 17.54
N LEU A 18 -4.06 8.16 17.93
CA LEU A 18 -4.06 9.13 19.05
C LEU A 18 -5.02 10.32 18.82
N LEU A 19 -5.25 10.70 17.56
CA LEU A 19 -6.18 11.77 17.21
C LEU A 19 -7.65 11.32 17.21
N ARG A 20 -7.92 10.01 17.26
CA ARG A 20 -9.27 9.45 17.08
C ARG A 20 -9.77 8.64 18.27
N LYS A 21 -8.89 7.90 18.95
CA LYS A 21 -9.21 7.05 20.09
C LYS A 21 -9.00 7.82 21.40
N THR A 22 -10.00 7.80 22.28
CA THR A 22 -9.97 8.43 23.62
C THR A 22 -10.11 7.38 24.72
N GLY A 23 -9.59 7.67 25.92
CA GLY A 23 -9.76 6.79 27.09
C GLY A 23 -8.82 5.57 27.17
N LEU A 24 -7.81 5.50 26.29
CA LEU A 24 -6.80 4.44 26.31
C LEU A 24 -5.70 4.76 27.33
N ILE A 25 -5.18 3.72 28.01
CA ILE A 25 -4.18 3.87 29.08
C ILE A 25 -2.81 3.30 28.70
N SER A 26 -2.71 2.56 27.60
CA SER A 26 -1.45 1.98 27.12
C SER A 26 -1.32 1.99 25.59
N PHE A 27 -0.08 1.86 25.09
CA PHE A 27 0.20 1.68 23.66
C PHE A 27 -0.33 0.35 23.11
N ASN A 28 -0.42 -0.69 23.95
CA ASN A 28 -1.03 -1.94 23.53
C ASN A 28 -2.53 -1.79 23.34
N ASP A 29 -3.19 -0.96 24.15
CA ASP A 29 -4.62 -0.66 23.98
C ASP A 29 -4.86 0.07 22.65
N LEU A 30 -3.94 0.97 22.26
CA LEU A 30 -3.96 1.63 20.95
C LEU A 30 -3.87 0.61 19.82
N LYS A 31 -2.97 -0.38 19.93
CA LYS A 31 -2.76 -1.43 18.92
C LYS A 31 -3.77 -2.58 18.96
N THR A 32 -4.70 -2.60 19.90
CA THR A 32 -5.69 -3.68 20.01
C THR A 32 -6.96 -3.29 19.25
N ILE A 33 -7.39 -4.14 18.33
CA ILE A 33 -8.65 -4.03 17.59
C ILE A 33 -9.43 -5.32 17.78
N ASP A 34 -10.68 -5.21 18.26
CA ASP A 34 -11.57 -6.35 18.50
C ASP A 34 -10.93 -7.52 19.28
N GLY A 35 -10.07 -7.20 20.25
CA GLY A 35 -9.37 -8.17 21.09
C GLY A 35 -8.10 -8.77 20.48
N THR A 36 -7.73 -8.39 19.25
CA THR A 36 -6.50 -8.82 18.59
C THR A 36 -5.47 -7.70 18.63
N LEU A 37 -4.24 -8.00 19.06
CA LEU A 37 -3.14 -7.03 19.13
C LEU A 37 -2.39 -7.00 17.80
N CYS A 38 -2.32 -5.83 17.16
CA CYS A 38 -1.48 -5.60 15.99
C CYS A 38 0.00 -5.46 16.38
N GLU A 39 0.91 -5.90 15.50
CA GLU A 39 2.34 -5.81 15.72
C GLU A 39 2.83 -4.37 15.63
N THR A 40 2.29 -3.61 14.68
CA THR A 40 2.69 -2.22 14.37
C THR A 40 1.51 -1.25 14.42
N PHE A 41 1.78 0.05 14.64
CA PHE A 41 0.76 1.09 14.49
C PHE A 41 0.31 1.23 13.04
N GLN A 42 1.20 0.97 12.08
CA GLN A 42 0.81 0.91 10.67
C GLN A 42 -0.30 -0.13 10.43
N GLU A 43 -0.10 -1.36 10.89
CA GLU A 43 -1.07 -2.45 10.75
C GLU A 43 -2.42 -2.10 11.43
N GLU A 44 -2.38 -1.55 12.63
CA GLU A 44 -3.57 -1.06 13.31
C GLU A 44 -4.32 0.00 12.48
N CYS A 45 -3.59 0.96 11.93
CA CYS A 45 -4.15 1.98 11.05
C CYS A 45 -4.75 1.38 9.76
N LYS A 46 -4.16 0.32 9.18
CA LYS A 46 -4.74 -0.38 8.02
C LYS A 46 -6.05 -1.05 8.37
N VAL A 47 -6.11 -1.80 9.47
CA VAL A 47 -7.33 -2.50 9.90
C VAL A 47 -8.45 -1.51 10.23
N LEU A 48 -8.11 -0.34 10.77
CA LEU A 48 -9.07 0.75 10.99
C LEU A 48 -9.48 1.52 9.72
N GLY A 49 -8.91 1.20 8.56
CA GLY A 49 -9.17 1.91 7.30
C GLY A 49 -8.66 3.36 7.30
N LEU A 50 -7.59 3.64 8.06
CA LEU A 50 -6.96 4.96 8.15
C LEU A 50 -5.88 5.18 7.08
N LEU A 51 -5.43 4.11 6.44
CA LEU A 51 -4.45 4.11 5.35
C LEU A 51 -5.14 3.62 4.08
N ASP A 52 -4.93 4.34 2.98
CA ASP A 52 -5.27 3.85 1.66
C ASP A 52 -4.34 2.66 1.35
N GLY A 53 -4.93 1.50 1.06
CA GLY A 53 -4.16 0.34 0.62
C GLY A 53 -3.75 0.44 -0.84
N ASP A 54 -3.11 -0.61 -1.35
CA ASP A 54 -2.64 -0.68 -2.74
C ASP A 54 -3.77 -0.69 -3.80
N GLN A 55 -5.03 -0.70 -3.39
CA GLN A 55 -6.20 -0.84 -4.28
C GLN A 55 -6.19 0.21 -5.40
N HIS A 56 -5.83 1.46 -5.11
CA HIS A 56 -5.75 2.50 -6.14
C HIS A 56 -4.73 2.17 -7.24
N TRP A 57 -3.61 1.52 -6.88
CA TRP A 57 -2.62 1.06 -7.85
C TRP A 57 -3.14 -0.10 -8.69
N HIS A 58 -3.88 -1.04 -8.09
CA HIS A 58 -4.54 -2.10 -8.84
C HIS A 58 -5.56 -1.55 -9.84
N ASP A 59 -6.41 -0.62 -9.42
CA ASP A 59 -7.43 0.00 -10.28
C ASP A 59 -6.77 0.75 -11.44
N THR A 60 -5.73 1.54 -11.15
CA THR A 60 -4.96 2.29 -12.15
C THR A 60 -4.32 1.36 -13.19
N LEU A 61 -3.68 0.27 -12.75
CA LEU A 61 -3.08 -0.70 -13.67
C LEU A 61 -4.12 -1.47 -14.48
N LEU A 62 -5.28 -1.79 -13.89
CA LEU A 62 -6.38 -2.45 -14.58
C LEU A 62 -6.97 -1.55 -15.69
N GLU A 63 -7.17 -0.27 -15.40
CA GLU A 63 -7.64 0.70 -16.39
C GLU A 63 -6.62 0.89 -17.52
N ALA A 64 -5.34 1.04 -17.19
CA ALA A 64 -4.28 1.17 -18.17
C ALA A 64 -4.15 -0.10 -19.05
N ALA A 65 -4.33 -1.29 -18.48
CA ALA A 65 -4.29 -2.55 -19.23
C ALA A 65 -5.38 -2.63 -20.31
N ARG A 66 -6.55 -2.03 -20.08
CA ARG A 66 -7.65 -1.98 -21.08
C ARG A 66 -7.27 -1.20 -22.35
N MET A 67 -6.27 -0.33 -22.27
CA MET A 67 -5.80 0.45 -23.43
C MET A 67 -4.88 -0.36 -24.36
N GLN A 68 -4.59 -1.63 -24.06
CA GLN A 68 -3.78 -2.55 -24.88
C GLN A 68 -2.42 -1.96 -25.33
N MET A 69 -1.72 -1.32 -24.39
CA MET A 69 -0.38 -0.78 -24.61
C MET A 69 0.61 -1.36 -23.57
N PRO A 70 1.03 -2.64 -23.72
CA PRO A 70 1.82 -3.33 -22.70
C PRO A 70 3.18 -2.68 -22.41
N SER A 71 3.80 -2.01 -23.39
CA SER A 71 5.05 -1.27 -23.20
C SER A 71 4.90 -0.07 -22.26
N TYR A 72 3.82 0.70 -22.40
CA TYR A 72 3.51 1.82 -21.52
C TYR A 72 3.02 1.35 -20.15
N LEU A 73 2.28 0.24 -20.11
CA LEU A 73 1.87 -0.38 -18.84
C LEU A 73 3.09 -0.78 -17.98
N ARG A 74 4.16 -1.27 -18.61
CA ARG A 74 5.44 -1.56 -17.92
C ARG A 74 6.13 -0.32 -17.36
N ILE A 75 6.08 0.81 -18.07
CA ILE A 75 6.61 2.08 -17.58
C ILE A 75 5.81 2.56 -16.37
N LEU A 76 4.48 2.51 -16.45
CA LEU A 76 3.58 2.87 -15.35
C LEU A 76 3.84 2.00 -14.11
N PHE A 77 3.95 0.68 -14.29
CA PHE A 77 4.29 -0.23 -13.20
C PHE A 77 5.63 0.13 -12.53
N ALA A 78 6.66 0.46 -13.31
CA ALA A 78 7.95 0.88 -12.77
C ALA A 78 7.87 2.21 -11.98
N ILE A 79 7.07 3.18 -12.46
CA ILE A 79 6.82 4.45 -11.74
C ILE A 79 6.12 4.16 -10.40
N ILE A 80 5.07 3.33 -10.41
CA ILE A 80 4.34 2.94 -9.21
C ILE A 80 5.27 2.24 -8.21
N CYS A 81 6.13 1.30 -8.67
CA CYS A 81 7.09 0.64 -7.78
C CYS A 81 8.15 1.60 -7.20
N GLY A 82 8.56 2.61 -7.98
CA GLY A 82 9.59 3.56 -7.56
C GLY A 82 9.09 4.67 -6.66
N PHE A 83 7.82 5.08 -6.81
CA PHE A 83 7.29 6.31 -6.21
C PHE A 83 5.92 6.18 -5.55
N GLY A 84 5.18 5.09 -5.79
CA GLY A 84 3.79 4.93 -5.35
C GLY A 84 3.61 4.48 -3.91
N GLU A 85 4.69 4.36 -3.12
CA GLU A 85 4.63 3.86 -1.73
C GLU A 85 3.84 2.54 -1.59
N VAL A 86 3.96 1.66 -2.60
CA VAL A 86 3.24 0.38 -2.67
C VAL A 86 3.60 -0.50 -1.49
N GLU A 87 2.59 -1.02 -0.80
CA GLU A 87 2.78 -1.84 0.39
C GLU A 87 3.25 -3.27 0.03
N ASN A 88 2.74 -3.84 -1.06
CA ASN A 88 3.04 -5.20 -1.49
C ASN A 88 3.30 -5.29 -3.01
N ILE A 89 4.51 -4.88 -3.41
CA ILE A 89 4.97 -5.01 -4.80
C ILE A 89 4.86 -6.45 -5.35
N PRO A 90 5.22 -7.52 -4.61
CA PRO A 90 5.06 -8.90 -5.09
C PRO A 90 3.62 -9.26 -5.47
N ASP A 91 2.64 -8.83 -4.68
CA ASP A 91 1.22 -9.06 -4.97
C ASP A 91 0.77 -8.26 -6.21
N LEU A 92 1.12 -6.97 -6.26
CA LEU A 92 0.85 -6.11 -7.41
C LEU A 92 1.41 -6.71 -8.72
N TRP A 93 2.65 -7.19 -8.70
CA TRP A 93 3.25 -7.90 -9.84
C TRP A 93 2.46 -9.17 -10.20
N THR A 94 2.14 -10.00 -9.21
CA THR A 94 1.48 -11.29 -9.43
C THR A 94 0.14 -11.12 -10.13
N GLN A 95 -0.62 -10.10 -9.75
CA GLN A 95 -1.93 -9.81 -10.35
C GLN A 95 -1.84 -9.21 -11.76
N HIS A 96 -0.79 -8.45 -12.09
CA HIS A 96 -0.71 -7.70 -13.36
C HIS A 96 0.30 -8.23 -14.39
N LYS A 97 1.16 -9.21 -14.03
CA LYS A 97 2.23 -9.75 -14.90
C LYS A 97 1.77 -10.23 -16.28
N GLN A 98 0.54 -10.74 -16.39
CA GLN A 98 0.01 -11.23 -17.66
C GLN A 98 -0.20 -10.07 -18.64
N SER A 99 -0.89 -9.01 -18.21
CA SER A 99 -1.10 -7.79 -19.00
C SER A 99 0.22 -7.09 -19.33
N LEU A 100 1.18 -7.11 -18.40
CA LEU A 100 2.52 -6.53 -18.59
C LEU A 100 3.36 -7.27 -19.64
N SER A 101 3.06 -8.54 -19.92
CA SER A 101 3.83 -9.39 -20.84
C SER A 101 3.07 -9.82 -22.10
N GLU A 102 1.85 -9.33 -22.29
CA GLU A 102 0.97 -9.67 -23.42
C GLU A 102 1.67 -9.52 -24.79
N ASP A 103 2.40 -8.42 -24.99
CA ASP A 103 3.13 -8.14 -26.24
C ASP A 103 4.29 -9.10 -26.50
N PHE A 104 4.92 -9.63 -25.46
CA PHE A 104 5.96 -10.64 -25.60
C PHE A 104 5.38 -12.00 -25.96
N VAL A 105 4.25 -12.38 -25.38
CA VAL A 105 3.59 -13.66 -25.66
C VAL A 105 3.13 -13.72 -27.12
N HIS A 106 2.51 -12.64 -27.62
CA HIS A 106 2.05 -12.58 -29.01
C HIS A 106 3.17 -12.54 -30.05
N ARG A 107 4.40 -12.14 -29.67
CA ARG A 107 5.54 -12.08 -30.60
C ARG A 107 6.15 -13.45 -30.92
N PHE A 108 5.86 -14.47 -30.11
CA PHE A 108 6.36 -15.84 -30.27
C PHE A 108 5.23 -16.86 -30.51
N SER A 109 4.02 -16.37 -30.87
CA SER A 109 2.86 -17.18 -31.25
C SER A 109 2.78 -17.36 -32.76
#